data_AF-A0A136NDE9-F1
#
_entry.id   AF-A0A136NDE9-F1
#
_cell.length_a   1.000
_cell.length_b   1.000
_cell.length_c   1.000
_cell.angle_alpha   90.00
_cell.angle_beta   90.00
_cell.angle_gamma   90.00
#
_symmetry.space_group_name_H-M   'P 1'
#
loop_
_entity.id
_entity.type
_entity.pdbx_description
1 polymer ?
#
loop_
_entity_poly.entity_id
_entity_poly.type
_entity_poly.pdbx_seq_one_letter_code
_entity_poly.pdbx_strand_id
1 'polypeptide(L)'
;MISATLLGILSKFSAKEFKEFGEFVRSPFFNKNIHVKRLYDYLRKFYPEFKDNKLNKDIVFSTLFPDKPYNDGFLRTVIYNLGKLAEDFLAYVNFRKDDLNRGLNLLKELNERKLEKVFLKYYSEIEEDIMNIQYHDSDYYLKKYELQQQKEIYMDWSKYKQKDFKNYTPNTVTYIDDELTSFYLTKALNHYRFMLDKNMYEQIEYNFDFIDYIFDFLMNKDKYFKNKLKIKLHLNEALLIKEKEEKYYDVLKQILINEHNKLSQSDLYSLHNILQSHCVYMGYQNHTGYTKERFELYKICLKLKLYAAAEHIYFDDLMFGNIVSTAITIGDLEFTENFIEQYKNMLAPDNTDVVINYSYSRLYFGKKDFEKALWHLNNIKSIKHIQYKLPVRDLVLKCYYELGLTSQAVYYIDSYRHFLNNNRSSLSDERFERISNFLRFYTRLVKCREKKFGKGFFKA
;
A
#
# COMPACT_ATOMS: atom_id res chain seq x y z
N MET A 1 -3.70 33.22 -18.38
CA MET A 1 -2.54 32.31 -18.43
C MET A 1 -2.90 31.07 -19.26
N ILE A 2 -1.89 30.38 -19.79
CA ILE A 2 -2.06 29.05 -20.40
C ILE A 2 -2.69 28.07 -19.38
N SER A 3 -3.39 27.04 -19.87
CA SER A 3 -4.08 26.04 -19.05
C SER A 3 -3.15 25.44 -17.99
N ALA A 4 -3.53 25.57 -16.71
CA ALA A 4 -2.81 24.99 -15.59
C ALA A 4 -2.71 23.45 -15.68
N THR A 5 -3.73 22.79 -16.25
CA THR A 5 -3.74 21.35 -16.47
C THR A 5 -2.66 20.92 -17.47
N LEU A 6 -2.56 21.60 -18.62
CA LEU A 6 -1.54 21.30 -19.62
C LEU A 6 -0.14 21.51 -19.04
N LEU A 7 0.11 22.66 -18.41
CA LEU A 7 1.42 22.96 -17.83
C LEU A 7 1.76 21.98 -16.69
N GLY A 8 0.75 21.60 -15.89
CA GLY A 8 0.87 20.59 -14.86
C GLY A 8 1.36 19.24 -15.41
N ILE A 9 0.73 18.74 -16.48
CA ILE A 9 1.15 17.52 -17.16
C ILE A 9 2.59 17.64 -17.67
N LEU A 10 2.88 18.69 -18.46
CA LEU A 10 4.19 18.87 -19.08
C LEU A 10 5.31 19.02 -18.05
N SER A 11 5.05 19.64 -16.90
CA SER A 11 6.05 19.81 -15.82
C SER A 11 6.47 18.50 -15.18
N LYS A 12 5.68 17.43 -15.33
CA LYS A 12 5.95 16.10 -14.76
C LYS A 12 6.67 15.17 -15.73
N PHE A 13 6.78 15.54 -17.00
CA PHE A 13 7.59 14.76 -17.94
C PHE A 13 9.05 14.85 -17.52
N SER A 14 9.77 13.73 -17.57
CA SER A 14 11.23 13.75 -17.56
C SER A 14 11.78 14.50 -18.78
N ALA A 15 13.04 14.92 -18.73
CA ALA A 15 13.68 15.59 -19.88
C ALA A 15 13.62 14.72 -21.16
N LYS A 16 13.72 13.39 -21.00
CA LYS A 16 13.58 12.42 -22.09
C LYS A 16 12.15 12.41 -22.64
N GLU A 17 11.15 12.23 -21.78
CA GLU A 17 9.73 12.22 -22.18
C GLU A 17 9.32 13.54 -22.83
N PHE A 18 9.80 14.68 -22.34
CA PHE A 18 9.48 15.99 -22.91
C PHE A 18 10.07 16.19 -24.32
N LYS A 19 11.24 15.61 -24.59
CA LYS A 19 11.84 15.57 -25.94
C LYS A 19 11.03 14.68 -26.87
N GLU A 20 10.71 13.45 -26.45
CA GLU A 20 9.90 12.49 -27.23
C GLU A 20 8.49 13.03 -27.50
N PHE A 21 7.89 13.74 -26.54
CA PHE A 21 6.63 14.44 -26.74
C PHE A 21 6.72 15.48 -27.86
N GLY A 22 7.86 16.19 -27.96
CA GLY A 22 8.11 17.10 -29.07
C GLY A 22 8.18 16.42 -30.44
N GLU A 23 8.68 15.20 -30.50
CA GLU A 23 8.68 14.38 -31.72
C GLU A 23 7.24 13.92 -32.05
N PHE A 24 6.49 13.51 -31.02
CA PHE A 24 5.08 13.16 -31.12
C PHE A 24 4.22 14.31 -31.67
N VAL A 25 4.37 15.52 -31.12
CA VAL A 25 3.65 16.73 -31.56
C VAL A 25 4.01 17.14 -32.98
N ARG A 26 5.25 16.91 -33.43
CA ARG A 26 5.70 17.27 -34.78
C ARG A 26 5.36 16.22 -35.83
N SER A 27 5.14 14.97 -35.41
CA SER A 27 4.79 13.86 -36.30
C SER A 27 3.50 14.14 -37.07
N PRO A 28 3.51 14.04 -38.42
CA PRO A 28 2.31 14.23 -39.23
C PRO A 28 1.28 13.11 -39.05
N PHE A 29 1.66 12.00 -38.42
CA PHE A 29 0.76 10.91 -38.08
C PHE A 29 -0.18 11.30 -36.93
N PHE A 30 0.35 11.95 -35.87
CA PHE A 30 -0.42 12.35 -34.69
C PHE A 30 -0.95 13.79 -34.80
N ASN A 31 -0.23 14.70 -35.47
CA ASN A 31 -0.60 16.11 -35.53
C ASN A 31 -0.19 16.81 -36.83
N LYS A 32 -1.21 17.33 -37.53
CA LYS A 32 -1.03 18.17 -38.73
C LYS A 32 -1.21 19.67 -38.44
N ASN A 33 -1.64 20.06 -37.24
CA ASN A 33 -1.90 21.45 -36.89
C ASN A 33 -0.60 22.22 -36.59
N ILE A 34 -0.23 23.14 -37.48
CA ILE A 34 0.99 23.96 -37.36
C ILE A 34 0.97 24.87 -36.12
N HIS A 35 -0.19 25.35 -35.70
CA HIS A 35 -0.32 26.24 -34.55
C HIS A 35 -0.06 25.52 -33.23
N VAL A 36 -0.44 24.25 -33.15
CA VAL A 36 -0.13 23.37 -32.02
C VAL A 36 1.38 23.12 -31.92
N LYS A 37 2.06 22.92 -33.06
CA LYS A 37 3.53 22.78 -33.09
C LYS A 37 4.22 24.06 -32.60
N ARG A 38 3.77 25.23 -33.08
CA ARG A 38 4.29 26.53 -32.65
C ARG A 38 4.06 26.77 -31.15
N LEU A 39 2.88 26.41 -30.62
CA LEU A 39 2.60 26.52 -29.20
C LEU A 39 3.54 25.63 -28.38
N TYR A 40 3.78 24.38 -28.79
CA TYR A 40 4.77 23.52 -28.14
C TYR A 40 6.18 24.14 -28.17
N ASP A 41 6.63 24.62 -29.34
CA ASP A 41 7.96 25.24 -29.50
C ASP A 41 8.14 26.47 -28.61
N TYR A 42 7.05 27.23 -28.41
CA TYR A 42 7.02 28.35 -27.47
C TYR A 42 7.14 27.87 -26.03
N LEU A 43 6.29 26.92 -25.59
CA LEU A 43 6.29 26.39 -24.23
C LEU A 43 7.59 25.70 -23.85
N ARG A 44 8.25 25.02 -24.80
CA ARG A 44 9.55 24.35 -24.60
C ARG A 44 10.61 25.25 -23.97
N LYS A 45 10.57 26.56 -24.23
CA LYS A 45 11.53 27.54 -23.67
C LYS A 45 11.39 27.75 -22.16
N PHE A 46 10.26 27.33 -21.57
CA PHE A 46 9.91 27.55 -20.18
C PHE A 46 9.81 26.25 -19.37
N TYR A 47 10.05 25.10 -19.99
CA TYR A 47 10.11 23.81 -19.30
C TYR A 47 11.36 23.75 -18.40
N PRO A 48 11.29 23.15 -17.19
CA PRO A 48 10.13 22.45 -16.61
C PRO A 48 9.23 23.34 -15.74
N GLU A 49 9.65 24.56 -15.42
CA GLU A 49 9.03 25.34 -14.35
C GLU A 49 7.72 26.00 -14.75
N PHE A 50 7.62 26.50 -15.99
CA PHE A 50 6.44 27.18 -16.51
C PHE A 50 5.90 28.33 -15.63
N LYS A 51 6.78 29.10 -14.98
CA LYS A 51 6.42 30.23 -14.09
C LYS A 51 6.61 31.61 -14.72
N ASP A 52 7.10 31.69 -15.95
CA ASP A 52 7.41 32.98 -16.59
C ASP A 52 6.12 33.73 -16.97
N ASN A 53 6.07 35.04 -16.68
CA ASN A 53 4.97 35.94 -17.04
C ASN A 53 4.66 35.94 -18.55
N LYS A 54 5.64 35.58 -19.39
CA LYS A 54 5.47 35.37 -20.84
C LYS A 54 4.49 34.24 -21.19
N LEU A 55 4.02 33.46 -20.21
CA LEU A 55 2.94 32.48 -20.38
C LEU A 55 1.53 33.08 -20.22
N ASN A 56 1.42 34.41 -20.12
CA ASN A 56 0.13 35.09 -20.27
C ASN A 56 -0.43 34.87 -21.69
N LYS A 57 -1.75 34.65 -21.79
CA LYS A 57 -2.43 34.34 -23.05
C LYS A 57 -2.24 35.43 -24.10
N ASP A 58 -2.32 36.71 -23.70
CA ASP A 58 -2.15 37.84 -24.62
C ASP A 58 -0.74 37.84 -25.24
N ILE A 59 0.29 37.59 -24.41
CA ILE A 59 1.70 37.51 -24.84
C ILE A 59 1.94 36.28 -25.72
N VAL A 60 1.39 35.13 -25.32
CA VAL A 60 1.50 33.89 -26.11
C VAL A 60 0.85 34.10 -27.47
N PHE A 61 -0.35 34.69 -27.52
CA PHE A 61 -1.07 34.91 -28.76
C PHE A 61 -0.30 35.84 -29.70
N SER A 62 0.16 36.99 -29.21
CA SER A 62 0.92 37.94 -30.03
C SER A 62 2.23 37.34 -30.54
N THR A 63 2.87 36.46 -29.75
CA THR A 63 4.09 35.77 -30.20
C THR A 63 3.81 34.70 -31.25
N LEU A 64 2.71 33.95 -31.12
CA LEU A 64 2.37 32.87 -32.06
C LEU A 64 1.71 33.39 -33.36
N PHE A 65 1.04 34.55 -33.27
CA PHE A 65 0.20 35.16 -34.31
C PHE A 65 0.41 36.69 -34.37
N PRO A 66 1.60 37.18 -34.76
CA PRO A 66 1.96 38.59 -34.68
C PRO A 66 1.03 39.53 -35.49
N ASP A 67 0.47 39.03 -36.61
CA ASP A 67 -0.35 39.84 -37.53
C ASP A 67 -1.86 39.65 -37.33
N LYS A 68 -2.31 39.05 -36.21
CA LYS A 68 -3.72 38.78 -35.95
C LYS A 68 -4.22 39.49 -34.68
N PRO A 69 -5.46 40.03 -34.67
CA PRO A 69 -6.06 40.52 -33.45
C PRO A 69 -6.23 39.37 -32.45
N TYR A 70 -6.10 39.70 -31.16
CA TYR A 70 -6.23 38.71 -30.10
C TYR A 70 -7.55 37.93 -30.19
N ASN A 71 -7.45 36.61 -30.22
CA ASN A 71 -8.61 35.71 -30.27
C ASN A 71 -8.43 34.60 -29.23
N ASP A 72 -9.01 34.82 -28.05
CA ASP A 72 -8.94 33.85 -26.94
C ASP A 72 -9.59 32.51 -27.30
N GLY A 73 -10.69 32.50 -28.07
CA GLY A 73 -11.34 31.26 -28.50
C GLY A 73 -10.41 30.38 -29.35
N PHE A 74 -9.74 30.99 -30.33
CA PHE A 74 -8.77 30.29 -31.15
C PHE A 74 -7.57 29.79 -30.33
N LEU A 75 -7.03 30.61 -29.44
CA LEU A 75 -5.93 30.20 -28.57
C LEU A 75 -6.31 29.03 -27.66
N ARG A 76 -7.51 29.06 -27.08
CA ARG A 76 -8.04 27.96 -26.27
C ARG A 76 -8.11 26.67 -27.07
N THR A 77 -8.54 26.71 -28.33
CA THR A 77 -8.53 25.55 -29.22
C THR A 77 -7.13 25.00 -29.45
N VAL A 78 -6.14 25.86 -29.67
CA VAL A 78 -4.73 25.43 -29.85
C VAL A 78 -4.17 24.81 -28.56
N ILE A 79 -4.46 25.42 -27.41
CA ILE A 79 -4.07 24.90 -26.08
C ILE A 79 -4.73 23.55 -25.82
N TYR A 80 -6.03 23.43 -26.10
CA TYR A 80 -6.80 22.19 -25.93
C TYR A 80 -6.21 21.06 -26.79
N ASN A 81 -5.93 21.33 -28.07
CA ASN A 81 -5.34 20.34 -28.96
C ASN A 81 -3.93 19.90 -28.51
N LEU A 82 -3.12 20.82 -27.96
CA LEU A 82 -1.83 20.43 -27.38
C LEU A 82 -2.01 19.61 -26.09
N GLY A 83 -3.01 19.93 -25.27
CA GLY A 83 -3.43 19.16 -24.10
C GLY A 83 -3.78 17.73 -24.46
N LYS A 84 -4.64 17.55 -25.46
CA LYS A 84 -5.02 16.22 -25.96
C LYS A 84 -3.82 15.41 -26.44
N LEU A 85 -2.88 16.03 -27.16
CA LEU A 85 -1.65 15.36 -27.56
C LEU A 85 -0.79 14.92 -26.36
N ALA A 86 -0.76 15.71 -25.28
CA ALA A 86 -0.03 15.35 -24.07
C ALA A 86 -0.68 14.16 -23.35
N GLU A 87 -2.00 14.10 -23.31
CA GLU A 87 -2.77 12.95 -22.80
C GLU A 87 -2.54 11.70 -23.66
N ASP A 88 -2.65 11.81 -24.99
CA ASP A 88 -2.39 10.72 -25.93
C ASP A 88 -0.95 10.20 -25.81
N PHE A 89 0.02 11.12 -25.64
CA PHE A 89 1.42 10.76 -25.42
C PHE A 89 1.63 10.00 -24.11
N LEU A 90 0.98 10.42 -23.01
CA LEU A 90 1.03 9.69 -21.74
C LEU A 90 0.44 8.28 -21.87
N ALA A 91 -0.70 8.14 -22.56
CA ALA A 91 -1.30 6.85 -22.85
C ALA A 91 -0.34 5.97 -23.67
N TYR A 92 0.32 6.54 -24.69
CA TYR A 92 1.32 5.86 -25.49
C TYR A 92 2.57 5.45 -24.68
N VAL A 93 3.04 6.32 -23.78
CA VAL A 93 4.14 6.00 -22.86
C VAL A 93 3.78 4.82 -21.97
N ASN A 94 2.55 4.78 -21.44
CA ASN A 94 2.07 3.63 -20.66
C ASN A 94 1.98 2.36 -21.50
N PHE A 95 1.38 2.44 -22.69
CA PHE A 95 1.26 1.33 -23.63
C PHE A 95 2.62 0.73 -24.03
N ARG A 96 3.65 1.57 -24.20
CA ARG A 96 5.00 1.10 -24.53
C ARG A 96 5.72 0.39 -23.38
N LYS A 97 5.34 0.65 -22.12
CA LYS A 97 6.00 0.05 -20.95
C LYS A 97 5.60 -1.42 -20.73
N ASP A 98 4.45 -1.83 -21.25
CA ASP A 98 3.89 -3.17 -21.05
C ASP A 98 4.00 -3.99 -22.34
N ASP A 99 5.16 -4.65 -22.51
CA ASP A 99 5.45 -5.46 -23.71
C ASP A 99 4.45 -6.62 -23.88
N LEU A 100 3.97 -7.22 -22.78
CA LEU A 100 2.97 -8.28 -22.79
C LEU A 100 1.63 -7.79 -23.31
N ASN A 101 1.09 -6.70 -22.76
CA ASN A 101 -0.17 -6.14 -23.24
C ASN A 101 -0.06 -5.62 -24.67
N ARG A 102 1.11 -5.11 -25.07
CA ARG A 102 1.36 -4.78 -26.49
C ARG A 102 1.30 -6.03 -27.37
N GLY A 103 1.89 -7.13 -26.92
CA GLY A 103 1.82 -8.43 -27.60
C GLY A 103 0.39 -8.94 -27.75
N LEU A 104 -0.42 -8.91 -26.69
CA LEU A 104 -1.83 -9.32 -26.72
C LEU A 104 -2.66 -8.46 -27.71
N ASN A 105 -2.43 -7.14 -27.73
CA ASN A 105 -3.05 -6.25 -28.71
C ASN A 105 -2.62 -6.58 -30.15
N LEU A 106 -1.36 -6.94 -30.37
CA LEU A 106 -0.88 -7.39 -31.67
C LEU A 106 -1.58 -8.70 -32.10
N LEU A 107 -1.71 -9.69 -31.20
CA LEU A 107 -2.41 -10.94 -31.51
C LEU A 107 -3.85 -10.69 -31.98
N LYS A 108 -4.56 -9.77 -31.31
CA LYS A 108 -5.90 -9.36 -31.71
C LYS A 108 -5.94 -8.84 -33.14
N GLU A 109 -5.06 -7.91 -33.49
CA GLU A 109 -4.97 -7.35 -34.85
C GLU A 109 -4.60 -8.41 -35.89
N LEU A 110 -3.67 -9.32 -35.55
CA LEU A 110 -3.27 -10.43 -36.42
C LEU A 110 -4.43 -11.40 -36.68
N ASN A 111 -5.26 -11.66 -35.66
CA ASN A 111 -6.48 -12.45 -35.79
C ASN A 111 -7.51 -11.78 -36.70
N GLU A 112 -7.79 -10.49 -36.48
CA GLU A 112 -8.73 -9.71 -37.31
C GLU A 112 -8.33 -9.74 -38.79
N ARG A 113 -7.03 -9.68 -39.07
CA ARG A 113 -6.47 -9.75 -40.44
C ARG A 113 -6.20 -11.18 -40.94
N LYS A 114 -6.45 -12.21 -40.11
CA LYS A 114 -6.21 -13.63 -40.41
C LYS A 114 -4.75 -13.94 -40.82
N LEU A 115 -3.79 -13.28 -40.16
CA LEU A 115 -2.34 -13.39 -40.42
C LEU A 115 -1.71 -14.57 -39.67
N GLU A 116 -2.11 -15.79 -40.05
CA GLU A 116 -1.81 -17.07 -39.39
C GLU A 116 -0.34 -17.29 -39.00
N LYS A 117 0.60 -17.22 -39.95
CA LYS A 117 2.02 -17.52 -39.68
C LYS A 117 2.62 -16.60 -38.60
N VAL A 118 2.26 -15.32 -38.65
CA VAL A 118 2.77 -14.31 -37.72
C VAL A 118 2.05 -14.41 -36.39
N PHE A 119 0.75 -14.72 -36.40
CA PHE A 119 -0.04 -14.99 -35.20
C PHE A 119 0.56 -16.14 -34.39
N LEU A 120 0.79 -17.30 -35.01
CA LEU A 120 1.30 -18.48 -34.30
C LEU A 120 2.67 -18.24 -33.67
N LYS A 121 3.55 -17.49 -34.36
CA LYS A 121 4.86 -17.09 -33.83
C LYS A 121 4.71 -16.25 -32.55
N TYR A 122 3.97 -15.14 -32.62
CA TYR A 122 3.83 -14.26 -31.46
C TYR A 122 3.01 -14.90 -30.34
N TYR A 123 2.06 -15.78 -30.67
CA TYR A 123 1.29 -16.50 -29.67
C TYR A 123 2.19 -17.35 -28.78
N SER A 124 3.13 -18.12 -29.36
CA SER A 124 4.06 -18.92 -28.58
C SER A 124 5.02 -18.06 -27.75
N GLU A 125 5.51 -16.95 -28.29
CA GLU A 125 6.40 -16.03 -27.56
C GLU A 125 5.66 -15.43 -26.34
N ILE A 126 4.43 -14.95 -26.51
CA ILE A 126 3.63 -14.36 -25.43
C ILE A 126 3.19 -15.43 -24.41
N GLU A 127 2.89 -16.65 -24.85
CA GLU A 127 2.56 -17.76 -23.95
C GLU A 127 3.72 -18.10 -23.02
N GLU A 128 4.95 -18.14 -23.56
CA GLU A 128 6.17 -18.35 -22.78
C GLU A 128 6.42 -17.18 -21.82
N ASP A 129 6.28 -15.93 -22.29
CA ASP A 129 6.44 -14.74 -21.44
C ASP A 129 5.46 -14.74 -20.27
N ILE A 130 4.19 -15.13 -20.50
CA ILE A 130 3.18 -15.26 -19.43
C ILE A 130 3.57 -16.36 -18.45
N MET A 131 3.99 -17.55 -18.93
CA MET A 131 4.39 -18.66 -18.07
C MET A 131 5.62 -18.36 -17.21
N ASN A 132 6.49 -17.44 -17.65
CA ASN A 132 7.66 -17.00 -16.92
C ASN A 132 7.38 -15.90 -15.89
N ILE A 133 6.14 -15.41 -15.77
CA ILE A 133 5.75 -14.46 -14.72
C ILE A 133 5.93 -15.13 -13.35
N GLN A 134 6.80 -14.56 -12.52
CA GLN A 134 7.13 -15.12 -11.20
C GLN A 134 5.92 -15.20 -10.24
N TYR A 135 5.03 -14.21 -10.30
CA TYR A 135 3.91 -14.08 -9.36
C TYR A 135 2.58 -14.21 -10.08
N HIS A 136 1.83 -15.28 -9.79
CA HIS A 136 0.52 -15.54 -10.39
C HIS A 136 -0.59 -14.77 -9.66
N ASP A 137 -0.57 -13.45 -9.75
CA ASP A 137 -1.64 -12.59 -9.23
C ASP A 137 -2.87 -12.56 -10.16
N SER A 138 -3.83 -11.67 -9.88
CA SER A 138 -4.98 -11.50 -10.76
C SER A 138 -4.60 -11.10 -12.19
N ASP A 139 -3.58 -10.25 -12.38
CA ASP A 139 -3.20 -9.76 -13.71
C ASP A 139 -2.62 -10.90 -14.56
N TYR A 140 -1.85 -11.80 -13.94
CA TYR A 140 -1.41 -13.05 -14.58
C TYR A 140 -2.60 -13.85 -15.14
N TYR A 141 -3.62 -14.10 -14.33
CA TYR A 141 -4.79 -14.88 -14.75
C TYR A 141 -5.60 -14.16 -15.84
N LEU A 142 -5.71 -12.83 -15.77
CA LEU A 142 -6.38 -12.02 -16.80
C LEU A 142 -5.65 -12.09 -18.14
N LYS A 143 -4.33 -11.88 -18.15
CA LYS A 143 -3.50 -11.98 -19.36
C LYS A 143 -3.58 -13.36 -19.99
N LYS A 144 -3.58 -14.40 -19.16
CA LYS A 144 -3.73 -15.78 -19.62
C LYS A 144 -5.10 -16.03 -20.23
N TYR A 145 -6.16 -15.53 -19.62
CA TYR A 145 -7.51 -15.56 -20.19
C TYR A 145 -7.58 -14.83 -21.54
N GLU A 146 -7.02 -13.63 -21.65
CA GLU A 146 -6.97 -12.85 -22.89
C GLU A 146 -6.20 -13.57 -24.01
N LEU A 147 -5.06 -14.18 -23.69
CA LEU A 147 -4.28 -14.99 -24.63
C LEU A 147 -5.12 -16.16 -25.17
N GLN A 148 -5.82 -16.88 -24.29
CA GLN A 148 -6.62 -18.04 -24.68
C GLN A 148 -7.84 -17.65 -25.52
N GLN A 149 -8.46 -16.51 -25.25
CA GLN A 149 -9.49 -15.96 -26.15
C GLN A 149 -8.94 -15.72 -27.56
N GLN A 150 -7.70 -15.21 -27.69
CA GLN A 150 -7.08 -15.05 -29.02
C GLN A 150 -6.85 -16.40 -29.70
N LYS A 151 -6.51 -17.45 -28.94
CA LYS A 151 -6.37 -18.81 -29.47
C LYS A 151 -7.71 -19.36 -29.98
N GLU A 152 -8.79 -19.14 -29.23
CA GLU A 152 -10.13 -19.56 -29.61
C GLU A 152 -10.59 -18.88 -30.90
N ILE A 153 -10.44 -17.56 -31.00
CA ILE A 153 -10.74 -16.79 -32.21
C ILE A 153 -9.94 -17.33 -33.40
N TYR A 154 -8.63 -17.58 -33.21
CA TYR A 154 -7.78 -18.20 -34.22
C TYR A 154 -8.33 -19.53 -34.71
N MET A 155 -8.63 -20.44 -33.79
CA MET A 155 -9.19 -21.76 -34.10
C MET A 155 -10.50 -21.63 -34.87
N ASP A 156 -11.33 -20.65 -34.52
CA ASP A 156 -12.63 -20.43 -35.12
C ASP A 156 -12.58 -20.09 -36.61
N TRP A 157 -11.63 -19.25 -37.03
CA TRP A 157 -11.48 -18.93 -38.45
C TRP A 157 -10.52 -19.88 -39.18
N SER A 158 -9.65 -20.61 -38.46
CA SER A 158 -8.74 -21.60 -39.05
C SER A 158 -9.36 -22.99 -39.23
N LYS A 159 -10.47 -23.31 -38.56
CA LYS A 159 -11.13 -24.63 -38.58
C LYS A 159 -11.52 -25.13 -39.98
N TYR A 160 -11.73 -24.23 -40.94
CA TYR A 160 -12.04 -24.61 -42.32
C TYR A 160 -10.79 -24.96 -43.15
N LYS A 161 -9.59 -24.65 -42.67
CA LYS A 161 -8.32 -25.01 -43.32
C LYS A 161 -7.78 -26.35 -42.84
N GLN A 162 -8.02 -26.72 -41.58
CA GLN A 162 -7.58 -27.98 -41.02
C GLN A 162 -8.67 -29.05 -41.24
N LYS A 163 -8.39 -30.03 -42.11
CA LYS A 163 -9.31 -31.14 -42.40
C LYS A 163 -9.58 -32.05 -41.19
N ASP A 164 -8.79 -31.94 -40.13
CA ASP A 164 -8.92 -32.73 -38.90
C ASP A 164 -9.46 -31.86 -37.75
N PHE A 165 -10.78 -31.82 -37.63
CA PHE A 165 -11.53 -31.19 -36.53
C PHE A 165 -11.20 -31.79 -35.14
N LYS A 166 -10.39 -32.86 -35.06
CA LYS A 166 -9.98 -33.54 -33.82
C LYS A 166 -9.08 -32.69 -32.90
N ASN A 167 -8.42 -31.66 -33.44
CA ASN A 167 -7.63 -30.72 -32.63
C ASN A 167 -8.48 -29.61 -31.99
N TYR A 168 -9.78 -29.55 -32.29
CA TYR A 168 -10.76 -28.75 -31.55
C TYR A 168 -11.07 -29.49 -30.23
N THR A 169 -10.13 -29.47 -29.30
CA THR A 169 -10.26 -30.21 -28.04
C THR A 169 -11.21 -29.51 -27.05
N PRO A 170 -12.04 -30.26 -26.30
CA PRO A 170 -12.80 -29.75 -25.14
C PRO A 170 -11.94 -29.00 -24.10
N ASN A 171 -10.64 -29.32 -24.05
CA ASN A 171 -9.69 -28.79 -23.08
C ASN A 171 -9.45 -27.27 -23.20
N THR A 172 -9.68 -26.66 -24.37
CA THR A 172 -9.44 -25.21 -24.56
C THR A 172 -10.51 -24.37 -23.86
N VAL A 173 -11.78 -24.78 -23.95
CA VAL A 173 -12.92 -24.07 -23.32
C VAL A 173 -12.82 -24.16 -21.79
N THR A 174 -12.54 -25.34 -21.25
CA THR A 174 -12.34 -25.52 -19.81
C THR A 174 -11.18 -24.70 -19.26
N TYR A 175 -10.14 -24.47 -20.07
CA TYR A 175 -8.98 -23.68 -19.66
C TYR A 175 -9.28 -22.18 -19.61
N ILE A 176 -10.09 -21.66 -20.56
CA ILE A 176 -10.53 -20.26 -20.55
C ILE A 176 -11.35 -19.94 -19.30
N ASP A 177 -12.33 -20.79 -18.99
CA ASP A 177 -13.19 -20.63 -17.81
C ASP A 177 -12.39 -20.72 -16.51
N ASP A 178 -11.40 -21.61 -16.44
CA ASP A 178 -10.50 -21.74 -15.30
C ASP A 178 -9.70 -20.46 -15.02
N GLU A 179 -9.15 -19.84 -16.06
CA GLU A 179 -8.36 -18.61 -15.90
C GLU A 179 -9.23 -17.41 -15.54
N LEU A 180 -10.41 -17.27 -16.17
CA LEU A 180 -11.38 -16.24 -15.82
C LEU A 180 -11.87 -16.40 -14.36
N THR A 181 -12.18 -17.64 -13.96
CA THR A 181 -12.58 -17.95 -12.59
C THR A 181 -11.45 -17.65 -11.60
N SER A 182 -10.21 -17.95 -11.96
CA SER A 182 -9.05 -17.68 -11.09
C SER A 182 -8.78 -16.19 -10.92
N PHE A 183 -8.90 -15.42 -12.01
CA PHE A 183 -8.87 -13.96 -11.97
C PHE A 183 -9.95 -13.43 -11.03
N TYR A 184 -11.20 -13.85 -11.24
CA TYR A 184 -12.35 -13.39 -10.47
C TYR A 184 -12.20 -13.71 -8.98
N LEU A 185 -11.92 -14.97 -8.63
CA LEU A 185 -11.77 -15.39 -7.23
C LEU A 185 -10.62 -14.65 -6.54
N THR A 186 -9.49 -14.48 -7.21
CA THR A 186 -8.34 -13.75 -6.64
C THR A 186 -8.71 -12.30 -6.34
N LYS A 187 -9.40 -11.61 -7.28
CA LYS A 187 -9.87 -10.23 -7.07
C LYS A 187 -10.95 -10.13 -6.00
N ALA A 188 -11.95 -11.00 -6.05
CA ALA A 188 -13.09 -10.99 -5.14
C ALA A 188 -12.65 -11.22 -3.69
N LEU A 189 -11.80 -12.22 -3.45
CA LEU A 189 -11.29 -12.53 -2.11
C LEU A 189 -10.41 -11.40 -1.56
N ASN A 190 -9.50 -10.85 -2.37
CA ASN A 190 -8.65 -9.72 -1.95
C ASN A 190 -9.49 -8.47 -1.63
N HIS A 191 -10.50 -8.18 -2.45
CA HIS A 191 -11.43 -7.08 -2.18
C HIS A 191 -12.18 -7.30 -0.87
N TYR A 192 -12.77 -8.48 -0.69
CA TYR A 192 -13.52 -8.81 0.52
C TYR A 192 -12.65 -8.75 1.79
N ARG A 193 -11.42 -9.25 1.72
CA ARG A 193 -10.43 -9.10 2.80
C ARG A 193 -10.22 -7.64 3.18
N PHE A 194 -10.05 -6.76 2.20
CA PHE A 194 -9.93 -5.32 2.43
C PHE A 194 -11.20 -4.74 3.07
N MET A 195 -12.39 -5.17 2.64
CA MET A 195 -13.66 -4.74 3.24
C MET A 195 -13.80 -5.16 4.70
N LEU A 196 -13.41 -6.41 5.03
CA LEU A 196 -13.43 -6.91 6.40
C LEU A 196 -12.49 -6.11 7.32
N ASP A 197 -11.27 -5.84 6.87
CA ASP A 197 -10.30 -5.05 7.63
C ASP A 197 -10.80 -3.61 7.87
N LYS A 198 -11.39 -2.99 6.84
CA LYS A 198 -12.04 -1.67 6.93
C LYS A 198 -13.20 -1.65 7.92
N ASN A 199 -14.06 -2.66 7.90
CA ASN A 199 -15.25 -2.72 8.76
C ASN A 199 -14.90 -2.85 10.25
N MET A 200 -13.69 -3.28 10.59
CA MET A 200 -13.22 -3.27 11.99
C MET A 200 -13.13 -1.86 12.58
N TYR A 201 -12.98 -0.83 11.75
CA TYR A 201 -12.76 0.56 12.20
C TYR A 201 -13.85 1.52 11.74
N GLU A 202 -14.44 1.27 10.58
CA GLU A 202 -15.48 2.07 9.95
C GLU A 202 -16.73 1.18 9.89
N GLN A 203 -17.78 1.47 10.67
CA GLN A 203 -19.04 0.70 10.67
C GLN A 203 -19.78 0.85 9.34
N ILE A 204 -19.28 0.20 8.29
CA ILE A 204 -19.81 0.35 6.94
C ILE A 204 -20.77 -0.82 6.67
N GLU A 205 -22.00 -0.47 6.28
CA GLU A 205 -23.00 -1.43 5.82
C GLU A 205 -22.61 -1.96 4.43
N TYR A 206 -22.38 -3.27 4.33
CA TYR A 206 -22.12 -3.96 3.06
C TYR A 206 -23.02 -5.19 2.93
N ASN A 207 -23.47 -5.47 1.70
CA ASN A 207 -24.08 -6.75 1.38
C ASN A 207 -22.97 -7.79 1.18
N PHE A 208 -22.93 -8.79 2.07
CA PHE A 208 -21.97 -9.90 2.02
C PHE A 208 -22.60 -11.22 1.53
N ASP A 209 -23.78 -11.19 0.93
CA ASP A 209 -24.50 -12.41 0.53
C ASP A 209 -23.72 -13.19 -0.53
N PHE A 210 -23.18 -12.49 -1.54
CA PHE A 210 -22.49 -13.17 -2.64
C PHE A 210 -21.20 -13.87 -2.21
N ILE A 211 -20.45 -13.26 -1.29
CA ILE A 211 -19.16 -13.81 -0.84
C ILE A 211 -19.36 -15.08 0.00
N ASP A 212 -20.46 -15.19 0.75
CA ASP A 212 -20.75 -16.41 1.50
C ASP A 212 -20.96 -17.61 0.57
N TYR A 213 -21.52 -17.40 -0.64
CA TYR A 213 -21.56 -18.46 -1.67
C TYR A 213 -20.18 -18.81 -2.20
N ILE A 214 -19.27 -17.84 -2.38
CA ILE A 214 -17.88 -18.10 -2.78
C ILE A 214 -17.17 -18.93 -1.71
N PHE A 215 -17.34 -18.59 -0.43
CA PHE A 215 -16.76 -19.33 0.68
C PHE A 215 -17.30 -20.74 0.77
N ASP A 216 -18.62 -20.93 0.71
CA ASP A 216 -19.23 -22.26 0.68
C ASP A 216 -18.68 -23.10 -0.49
N PHE A 217 -18.63 -22.52 -1.68
CA PHE A 217 -18.08 -23.19 -2.86
C PHE A 217 -16.62 -23.62 -2.64
N LEU A 218 -15.75 -22.70 -2.22
CA LEU A 218 -14.32 -22.97 -2.04
C LEU A 218 -14.03 -23.95 -0.89
N MET A 219 -14.79 -23.88 0.20
CA MET A 219 -14.58 -24.73 1.36
C MET A 219 -15.13 -26.13 1.15
N ASN A 220 -16.35 -26.25 0.62
CA ASN A 220 -17.12 -27.49 0.65
C ASN A 220 -17.19 -28.23 -0.70
N LYS A 221 -17.07 -27.52 -1.83
CA LYS A 221 -17.34 -28.09 -3.16
C LYS A 221 -16.09 -28.15 -4.04
N ASP A 222 -15.24 -27.14 -3.98
CA ASP A 222 -14.06 -27.03 -4.82
C ASP A 222 -12.89 -27.88 -4.30
N LYS A 223 -12.09 -28.39 -5.25
CA LYS A 223 -10.81 -29.07 -5.00
C LYS A 223 -9.66 -28.50 -5.82
N TYR A 224 -9.94 -27.62 -6.77
CA TYR A 224 -8.98 -27.16 -7.76
C TYR A 224 -8.55 -25.71 -7.49
N PHE A 225 -9.48 -24.77 -7.44
CA PHE A 225 -9.18 -23.35 -7.29
C PHE A 225 -8.57 -23.00 -5.91
N LYS A 226 -9.08 -23.60 -4.84
CA LYS A 226 -8.64 -23.36 -3.46
C LYS A 226 -7.18 -23.75 -3.19
N ASN A 227 -6.60 -24.57 -4.07
CA ASN A 227 -5.20 -24.98 -4.00
C ASN A 227 -4.27 -24.07 -4.79
N LYS A 228 -4.79 -23.15 -5.63
CA LYS A 228 -3.98 -22.09 -6.25
C LYS A 228 -3.52 -21.14 -5.15
N LEU A 229 -2.22 -20.88 -5.07
CA LEU A 229 -1.58 -20.19 -3.94
C LEU A 229 -2.27 -18.86 -3.58
N LYS A 230 -2.59 -18.00 -4.56
CA LYS A 230 -3.26 -16.72 -4.30
C LYS A 230 -4.66 -16.84 -3.77
N ILE A 231 -5.44 -17.77 -4.32
CA ILE A 231 -6.80 -18.03 -3.87
C ILE A 231 -6.76 -18.60 -2.45
N LYS A 232 -5.87 -19.57 -2.20
CA LYS A 232 -5.63 -20.14 -0.88
C LYS A 232 -5.27 -19.05 0.14
N LEU A 233 -4.31 -18.19 -0.21
CA LEU A 233 -3.86 -17.08 0.63
C LEU A 233 -5.03 -16.17 1.00
N HIS A 234 -5.70 -15.58 0.02
CA HIS A 234 -6.77 -14.60 0.29
C HIS A 234 -8.00 -15.21 0.95
N LEU A 235 -8.33 -16.47 0.64
CA LEU A 235 -9.39 -17.20 1.33
C LEU A 235 -9.09 -17.34 2.83
N ASN A 236 -7.89 -17.82 3.18
CA ASN A 236 -7.51 -18.01 4.58
C ASN A 236 -7.31 -16.66 5.30
N GLU A 237 -6.81 -15.63 4.63
CA GLU A 237 -6.75 -14.26 5.18
C GLU A 237 -8.15 -13.77 5.56
N ALA A 238 -9.12 -13.87 4.66
CA ALA A 238 -10.48 -13.42 4.92
C ALA A 238 -11.17 -14.23 6.03
N LEU A 239 -11.00 -15.57 6.02
CA LEU A 239 -11.56 -16.45 7.06
C LEU A 239 -10.91 -16.20 8.42
N LEU A 240 -9.60 -15.93 8.49
CA LEU A 240 -8.95 -15.58 9.76
C LEU A 240 -9.48 -14.27 10.34
N ILE A 241 -9.75 -13.27 9.49
CA ILE A 241 -10.32 -11.99 9.95
C ILE A 241 -11.76 -12.18 10.43
N LYS A 242 -12.58 -12.96 9.69
CA LYS A 242 -14.00 -13.21 9.99
C LYS A 242 -14.21 -14.10 11.22
N GLU A 243 -13.56 -15.27 11.24
CA GLU A 243 -13.81 -16.33 12.23
C GLU A 243 -12.82 -16.30 13.39
N LYS A 244 -11.63 -15.71 13.20
CA LYS A 244 -10.56 -15.64 14.21
C LYS A 244 -10.14 -17.00 14.77
N GLU A 245 -10.24 -18.04 13.95
CA GLU A 245 -9.85 -19.41 14.32
C GLU A 245 -8.38 -19.70 13.99
N GLU A 246 -7.70 -20.41 14.90
CA GLU A 246 -6.28 -20.77 14.82
C GLU A 246 -5.94 -21.62 13.58
N LYS A 247 -6.87 -22.45 13.11
CA LYS A 247 -6.65 -23.30 11.92
C LYS A 247 -6.25 -22.50 10.67
N TYR A 248 -6.81 -21.30 10.47
CA TYR A 248 -6.45 -20.45 9.33
C TYR A 248 -5.12 -19.73 9.56
N TYR A 249 -4.83 -19.36 10.80
CA TYR A 249 -3.53 -18.80 11.20
C TYR A 249 -2.39 -19.77 10.84
N ASP A 250 -2.54 -21.05 11.17
CA ASP A 250 -1.53 -22.07 10.87
C ASP A 250 -1.28 -22.21 9.36
N VAL A 251 -2.34 -22.25 8.56
CA VAL A 251 -2.22 -22.30 7.09
C VAL A 251 -1.46 -21.08 6.55
N LEU A 252 -1.83 -19.88 7.01
CA LEU A 252 -1.19 -18.64 6.60
C LEU A 252 0.28 -18.56 7.03
N LYS A 253 0.61 -19.03 8.24
CA LYS A 253 2.00 -19.13 8.72
C LYS A 253 2.81 -20.10 7.87
N GLN A 254 2.25 -21.25 7.49
CA GLN A 254 2.92 -22.19 6.59
C GLN A 254 3.16 -21.60 5.20
N ILE A 255 2.21 -20.82 4.67
CA ILE A 255 2.40 -20.08 3.41
C ILE A 255 3.56 -19.07 3.55
N LEU A 256 3.61 -18.31 4.64
CA LEU A 256 4.68 -17.34 4.89
C LEU A 256 6.06 -18.01 4.97
N ILE A 257 6.16 -19.20 5.56
CA ILE A 257 7.46 -19.88 5.74
C ILE A 257 7.87 -20.62 4.46
N ASN A 258 6.97 -21.41 3.88
CA ASN A 258 7.33 -22.37 2.84
C ASN A 258 7.17 -21.83 1.42
N GLU A 259 6.30 -20.82 1.23
CA GLU A 259 5.91 -20.35 -0.10
C GLU A 259 6.29 -18.88 -0.36
N HIS A 260 7.11 -18.26 0.50
CA HIS A 260 7.44 -16.83 0.40
C HIS A 260 8.04 -16.41 -0.95
N ASN A 261 8.86 -17.26 -1.57
CA ASN A 261 9.50 -16.94 -2.86
C ASN A 261 8.52 -16.83 -4.04
N LYS A 262 7.28 -17.31 -3.87
CA LYS A 262 6.20 -17.27 -4.87
C LYS A 262 5.21 -16.12 -4.64
N LEU A 263 5.48 -15.26 -3.66
CA LEU A 263 4.64 -14.13 -3.29
C LEU A 263 5.40 -12.83 -3.52
N SER A 264 4.69 -11.78 -3.96
CA SER A 264 5.30 -10.47 -4.08
C SER A 264 5.57 -9.88 -2.69
N GLN A 265 6.44 -8.87 -2.63
CA GLN A 265 6.72 -8.12 -1.40
C GLN A 265 5.44 -7.60 -0.74
N SER A 266 4.51 -7.07 -1.53
CA SER A 266 3.24 -6.53 -1.02
C SER A 266 2.37 -7.61 -0.39
N ASP A 267 2.38 -8.83 -0.92
CA ASP A 267 1.61 -9.93 -0.36
C ASP A 267 2.22 -10.42 0.95
N LEU A 268 3.55 -10.55 0.99
CA LEU A 268 4.26 -10.95 2.21
C LEU A 268 4.06 -9.94 3.33
N TYR A 269 4.11 -8.64 3.01
CA TYR A 269 3.86 -7.57 3.97
C TYR A 269 2.41 -7.61 4.47
N SER A 270 1.43 -7.77 3.57
CA SER A 270 0.01 -7.92 3.93
C SER A 270 -0.22 -9.14 4.84
N LEU A 271 0.29 -10.30 4.44
CA LEU A 271 0.19 -11.55 5.18
C LEU A 271 0.80 -11.43 6.58
N HIS A 272 1.99 -10.83 6.68
CA HIS A 272 2.64 -10.58 7.95
C HIS A 272 1.77 -9.71 8.87
N ASN A 273 1.19 -8.63 8.35
CA ASN A 273 0.32 -7.75 9.14
C ASN A 273 -0.95 -8.46 9.63
N ILE A 274 -1.55 -9.33 8.82
CA ILE A 274 -2.74 -10.10 9.21
C ILE A 274 -2.40 -11.08 10.33
N LEU A 275 -1.29 -11.81 10.22
CA LEU A 275 -0.80 -12.69 11.28
C LEU A 275 -0.50 -11.91 12.57
N GLN A 276 0.16 -10.75 12.47
CA GLN A 276 0.43 -9.87 13.61
C GLN A 276 -0.84 -9.39 14.31
N SER A 277 -1.83 -8.95 13.53
CA SER A 277 -3.14 -8.51 14.04
C SER A 277 -3.86 -9.64 14.78
N HIS A 278 -3.80 -10.87 14.26
CA HIS A 278 -4.34 -12.04 14.95
C HIS A 278 -3.61 -12.31 16.28
N CYS A 279 -2.27 -12.24 16.33
CA CYS A 279 -1.53 -12.39 17.58
C CYS A 279 -1.91 -11.33 18.62
N VAL A 280 -2.13 -10.08 18.19
CA VAL A 280 -2.58 -8.99 19.07
C VAL A 280 -3.97 -9.30 19.64
N TYR A 281 -4.89 -9.75 18.80
CA TYR A 281 -6.23 -10.15 19.23
C TYR A 281 -6.17 -11.28 20.27
N MET A 282 -5.40 -12.33 20.02
CA MET A 282 -5.23 -13.45 20.95
C MET A 282 -4.59 -13.02 22.28
N GLY A 283 -3.66 -12.07 22.23
CA GLY A 283 -3.08 -11.43 23.42
C GLY A 283 -4.12 -10.73 24.30
N TYR A 284 -5.09 -10.02 23.71
CA TYR A 284 -6.20 -9.42 24.45
C TYR A 284 -7.14 -10.45 25.08
N GLN A 285 -7.23 -11.64 24.48
CA GLN A 285 -7.96 -12.78 25.05
C GLN A 285 -7.16 -13.53 26.13
N ASN A 286 -6.05 -12.96 26.63
CA ASN A 286 -5.15 -13.54 27.63
C ASN A 286 -4.43 -14.84 27.21
N HIS A 287 -4.31 -15.10 25.91
CA HIS A 287 -3.51 -16.22 25.40
C HIS A 287 -2.03 -15.83 25.34
N THR A 288 -1.34 -15.95 26.48
CA THR A 288 0.03 -15.42 26.69
C THR A 288 1.08 -15.97 25.71
N GLY A 289 0.88 -17.17 25.16
CA GLY A 289 1.76 -17.78 24.16
C GLY A 289 1.95 -16.93 22.89
N TYR A 290 0.93 -16.15 22.51
CA TYR A 290 0.95 -15.36 21.28
C TYR A 290 1.93 -14.18 21.31
N THR A 291 2.43 -13.76 22.49
CA THR A 291 3.49 -12.74 22.56
C THR A 291 4.81 -13.26 21.99
N LYS A 292 5.17 -14.51 22.30
CA LYS A 292 6.38 -15.15 21.75
C LYS A 292 6.23 -15.40 20.26
N GLU A 293 5.08 -15.93 19.86
CA GLU A 293 4.74 -16.15 18.45
C GLU A 293 4.86 -14.86 17.62
N ARG A 294 4.32 -13.76 18.14
CA ARG A 294 4.41 -12.44 17.51
C ARG A 294 5.86 -11.99 17.28
N PHE A 295 6.75 -12.29 18.21
CA PHE A 295 8.17 -11.97 18.08
C PHE A 295 8.89 -12.83 17.04
N GLU A 296 8.59 -14.13 16.99
CA GLU A 296 9.13 -15.00 15.96
C GLU A 296 8.70 -14.57 14.56
N LEU A 297 7.44 -14.14 14.39
CA LEU A 297 6.98 -13.52 13.15
C LEU A 297 7.79 -12.26 12.78
N TYR A 298 8.14 -11.42 13.75
CA TYR A 298 9.00 -10.26 13.48
C TYR A 298 10.40 -10.67 13.05
N LYS A 299 10.99 -11.70 13.66
CA LYS A 299 12.30 -12.23 13.21
C LYS A 299 12.25 -12.74 11.77
N ILE A 300 11.18 -13.45 11.40
CA ILE A 300 10.94 -13.88 10.01
C ILE A 300 10.86 -12.67 9.07
N CYS A 301 10.08 -11.66 9.43
CA CYS A 301 9.93 -10.42 8.67
C CYS A 301 11.27 -9.70 8.46
N LEU A 302 12.11 -9.59 9.50
CA LEU A 302 13.44 -8.99 9.41
C LEU A 302 14.37 -9.79 8.50
N LYS A 303 14.33 -11.13 8.58
CA LYS A 303 15.11 -12.03 7.71
C LYS A 303 14.70 -11.89 6.24
N LEU A 304 13.40 -11.75 5.98
CA LEU A 304 12.84 -11.54 4.65
C LEU A 304 12.92 -10.08 4.18
N LYS A 305 13.48 -9.17 4.99
CA LYS A 305 13.60 -7.73 4.70
C LYS A 305 12.26 -7.04 4.40
N LEU A 306 11.19 -7.45 5.08
CA LEU A 306 9.83 -6.92 4.90
C LEU A 306 9.59 -5.63 5.71
N TYR A 307 10.40 -4.58 5.47
CA TYR A 307 10.37 -3.37 6.29
C TYR A 307 9.21 -2.41 5.98
N ALA A 308 8.60 -2.55 4.80
CA ALA A 308 7.51 -1.71 4.32
C ALA A 308 6.71 -2.41 3.20
N ALA A 309 5.54 -1.85 2.89
CA ALA A 309 4.62 -2.40 1.88
C ALA A 309 5.18 -2.40 0.45
N ALA A 310 6.09 -1.48 0.12
CA ALA A 310 6.76 -1.44 -1.18
C ALA A 310 8.28 -1.45 -1.00
N GLU A 311 8.97 -2.08 -1.94
CA GLU A 311 10.42 -1.96 -2.08
C GLU A 311 10.75 -0.47 -2.30
N HIS A 312 11.75 0.05 -1.57
CA HIS A 312 12.20 1.46 -1.57
C HIS A 312 11.48 2.44 -0.62
N ILE A 313 10.70 1.95 0.35
CA ILE A 313 10.20 2.80 1.44
C ILE A 313 11.13 2.68 2.65
N TYR A 314 11.24 3.77 3.40
CA TYR A 314 11.76 3.76 4.77
C TYR A 314 11.11 2.64 5.60
N PHE A 315 11.81 2.19 6.64
CA PHE A 315 11.26 1.24 7.61
C PHE A 315 9.96 1.82 8.19
N ASP A 316 8.86 1.04 8.15
CA ASP A 316 7.60 1.44 8.75
C ASP A 316 7.76 1.75 10.26
N ASP A 317 7.51 3.01 10.62
CA ASP A 317 7.70 3.53 11.98
C ASP A 317 6.92 2.71 13.03
N LEU A 318 5.69 2.30 12.68
CA LEU A 318 4.80 1.54 13.58
C LEU A 318 5.34 0.14 13.81
N MET A 319 5.76 -0.55 12.74
CA MET A 319 6.40 -1.85 12.81
C MET A 319 7.67 -1.78 13.65
N PHE A 320 8.53 -0.79 13.41
CA PHE A 320 9.76 -0.58 14.20
C PHE A 320 9.45 -0.48 15.70
N GLY A 321 8.52 0.41 16.07
CA GLY A 321 8.11 0.60 17.46
C GLY A 321 7.47 -0.64 18.08
N ASN A 322 6.75 -1.43 17.28
CA ASN A 322 6.14 -2.68 17.70
C ASN A 322 7.16 -3.81 17.90
N ILE A 323 8.21 -3.90 17.08
CA ILE A 323 9.31 -4.86 17.26
C ILE A 323 10.00 -4.61 18.60
N VAL A 324 10.38 -3.35 18.85
CA VAL A 324 10.95 -2.91 20.13
C VAL A 324 10.00 -3.24 21.28
N SER A 325 8.70 -2.99 21.09
CA SER A 325 7.67 -3.31 22.08
C SER A 325 7.67 -4.77 22.51
N THR A 326 7.61 -5.64 21.52
CA THR A 326 7.44 -7.07 21.73
C THR A 326 8.71 -7.66 22.31
N ALA A 327 9.88 -7.26 21.81
CA ALA A 327 11.17 -7.72 22.32
C ALA A 327 11.37 -7.39 23.81
N ILE A 328 11.07 -6.14 24.22
CA ILE A 328 11.12 -5.73 25.63
C ILE A 328 10.12 -6.54 26.48
N THR A 329 8.92 -6.81 25.95
CA THR A 329 7.90 -7.60 26.67
C THR A 329 8.36 -9.03 26.91
N ILE A 330 9.14 -9.60 25.99
CA ILE A 330 9.77 -10.92 26.15
C ILE A 330 10.98 -10.89 27.08
N GLY A 331 11.54 -9.69 27.33
CA GLY A 331 12.73 -9.49 28.15
C GLY A 331 14.03 -9.57 27.37
N ASP A 332 13.99 -9.60 26.04
CA ASP A 332 15.18 -9.64 25.18
C ASP A 332 15.71 -8.22 24.91
N LEU A 333 16.32 -7.65 25.96
CA LEU A 333 16.84 -6.28 25.93
C LEU A 333 18.09 -6.13 25.05
N GLU A 334 18.89 -7.19 24.93
CA GLU A 334 20.07 -7.22 24.06
C GLU A 334 19.67 -7.18 22.59
N PHE A 335 18.72 -8.03 22.18
CA PHE A 335 18.14 -7.94 20.84
C PHE A 335 17.58 -6.55 20.56
N THR A 336 16.87 -5.97 21.54
CA THR A 336 16.24 -4.66 21.37
C THR A 336 17.26 -3.56 21.08
N GLU A 337 18.38 -3.54 21.82
CA GLU A 337 19.45 -2.57 21.64
C GLU A 337 20.12 -2.74 20.26
N ASN A 338 20.48 -3.97 19.90
CA ASN A 338 21.08 -4.29 18.60
C ASN A 338 20.15 -3.94 17.43
N PHE A 339 18.85 -4.23 17.57
CA PHE A 339 17.83 -3.89 16.57
C PHE A 339 17.75 -2.38 16.35
N ILE A 340 17.67 -1.59 17.42
CA ILE A 340 17.58 -0.12 17.30
C ILE A 340 18.81 0.42 16.59
N GLU A 341 20.02 0.01 16.99
CA GLU A 341 21.26 0.47 16.37
C GLU A 341 21.36 0.11 14.89
N GLN A 342 20.97 -1.11 14.53
CA GLN A 342 21.06 -1.61 13.17
C GLN A 342 20.09 -0.89 12.22
N TYR A 343 18.85 -0.63 12.66
CA TYR A 343 17.77 -0.21 11.76
C TYR A 343 17.38 1.27 11.89
N LYS A 344 17.89 2.02 12.88
CA LYS A 344 17.52 3.44 13.10
C LYS A 344 17.72 4.35 11.88
N ASN A 345 18.74 4.09 11.07
CA ASN A 345 19.06 4.89 9.89
C ASN A 345 18.16 4.60 8.68
N MET A 346 17.27 3.60 8.78
CA MET A 346 16.32 3.24 7.73
C MET A 346 14.96 3.92 7.91
N LEU A 347 14.75 4.66 9.00
CA LEU A 347 13.50 5.37 9.28
C LEU A 347 13.37 6.66 8.46
N ALA A 348 12.12 7.11 8.27
CA ALA A 348 11.86 8.34 7.53
C ALA A 348 12.35 9.57 8.32
N PRO A 349 13.06 10.53 7.70
CA PRO A 349 13.61 11.70 8.39
C PRO A 349 12.57 12.48 9.22
N ASP A 350 11.33 12.53 8.73
CA ASP A 350 10.24 13.30 9.32
C ASP A 350 9.77 12.82 10.70
N ASN A 351 10.02 11.54 11.02
CA ASN A 351 9.56 10.88 12.24
C ASN A 351 10.67 10.19 13.05
N THR A 352 11.87 10.10 12.48
CA THR A 352 13.03 9.41 13.06
C THR A 352 13.27 9.81 14.51
N ASP A 353 13.22 11.11 14.83
CA ASP A 353 13.44 11.64 16.20
C ASP A 353 12.49 11.02 17.22
N VAL A 354 11.18 10.97 16.91
CA VAL A 354 10.16 10.45 17.81
C VAL A 354 10.32 8.95 17.98
N VAL A 355 10.50 8.23 16.87
CA VAL A 355 10.55 6.76 16.87
C VAL A 355 11.78 6.26 17.62
N ILE A 356 12.94 6.87 17.39
CA ILE A 356 14.20 6.50 18.05
C ILE A 356 14.16 6.83 19.53
N ASN A 357 13.85 8.08 19.90
CA ASN A 357 13.83 8.47 21.31
C ASN A 357 12.77 7.68 22.09
N TYR A 358 11.60 7.46 21.50
CA TYR A 358 10.59 6.62 22.13
C TYR A 358 11.09 5.17 22.30
N SER A 359 11.74 4.60 21.28
CA SER A 359 12.32 3.25 21.37
C SER A 359 13.39 3.12 22.45
N TYR A 360 14.37 4.05 22.51
CA TYR A 360 15.36 4.04 23.59
C TYR A 360 14.74 4.26 24.97
N SER A 361 13.76 5.16 25.08
CA SER A 361 13.10 5.38 26.37
C SER A 361 12.47 4.10 26.91
N ARG A 362 11.91 3.26 26.04
CA ARG A 362 11.36 1.96 26.41
C ARG A 362 12.45 0.95 26.77
N LEU A 363 13.55 0.92 26.02
CA LEU A 363 14.70 0.07 26.32
C LEU A 363 15.25 0.37 27.72
N TYR A 364 15.49 1.65 28.03
CA TYR A 364 15.99 2.07 29.35
C TYR A 364 14.98 1.84 30.46
N PHE A 365 13.69 2.04 30.19
CA PHE A 365 12.63 1.66 31.13
C PHE A 365 12.67 0.16 31.44
N GLY A 366 12.85 -0.69 30.42
CA GLY A 366 13.04 -2.14 30.57
C GLY A 366 14.30 -2.51 31.35
N LYS A 367 15.40 -1.75 31.18
CA LYS A 367 16.64 -1.85 31.96
C LYS A 367 16.52 -1.30 33.40
N LYS A 368 15.35 -0.75 33.77
CA LYS A 368 15.09 -0.05 35.05
C LYS A 368 15.92 1.23 35.26
N ASP A 369 16.49 1.79 34.19
CA ASP A 369 17.17 3.08 34.18
C ASP A 369 16.15 4.18 33.84
N PHE A 370 15.33 4.53 34.83
CA PHE A 370 14.19 5.41 34.63
C PHE A 370 14.59 6.87 34.35
N GLU A 371 15.77 7.30 34.82
CA GLU A 371 16.30 8.63 34.54
C GLU A 371 16.66 8.78 33.07
N LYS A 372 17.40 7.82 32.49
CA LYS A 372 17.68 7.84 31.05
C LYS A 372 16.43 7.66 30.21
N ALA A 373 15.49 6.83 30.65
CA ALA A 373 14.21 6.68 29.99
C ALA A 373 13.48 8.03 29.86
N LEU A 374 13.41 8.78 30.97
CA LEU A 374 12.81 10.11 31.01
C LEU A 374 13.59 11.14 30.20
N TRP A 375 14.92 11.07 30.21
CA TRP A 375 15.79 11.94 29.39
C TRP A 375 15.46 11.80 27.89
N HIS A 376 15.36 10.57 27.39
CA HIS A 376 14.97 10.33 26.00
C HIS A 376 13.56 10.86 25.68
N LEU A 377 12.60 10.69 26.58
CA LEU A 377 11.24 11.21 26.39
C LEU A 377 11.21 12.74 26.28
N ASN A 378 12.02 13.43 27.07
CA ASN A 378 12.12 14.90 27.04
C ASN A 378 12.83 15.43 25.79
N ASN A 379 13.64 14.61 25.12
CA ASN A 379 14.33 14.99 23.88
C ASN A 379 13.46 14.88 22.62
N ILE A 380 12.24 14.36 22.74
CA ILE A 380 11.29 14.28 21.62
C ILE A 380 10.82 15.70 21.27
N LYS A 381 11.24 16.21 20.10
CA LYS A 381 10.97 17.61 19.71
C LYS A 381 9.53 17.85 19.28
N SER A 382 8.98 16.96 18.45
CA SER A 382 7.65 17.12 17.89
C SER A 382 6.99 15.79 17.59
N ILE A 383 5.76 15.57 18.07
CA ILE A 383 5.00 14.35 17.79
C ILE A 383 3.89 14.68 16.79
N LYS A 384 4.14 14.44 15.50
CA LYS A 384 3.14 14.63 14.43
C LYS A 384 2.04 13.59 14.53
N HIS A 385 2.44 12.33 14.69
CA HIS A 385 1.58 11.16 14.61
C HIS A 385 0.87 10.80 15.92
N ILE A 386 -0.46 10.65 15.86
CA ILE A 386 -1.31 10.32 17.02
C ILE A 386 -0.93 8.98 17.68
N GLN A 387 -0.40 8.03 16.91
CA GLN A 387 0.08 6.74 17.44
C GLN A 387 1.15 6.88 18.53
N TYR A 388 1.99 7.91 18.50
CA TYR A 388 3.03 8.14 19.52
C TYR A 388 2.58 9.12 20.60
N LYS A 389 1.59 9.98 20.34
CA LYS A 389 1.13 11.01 21.30
C LYS A 389 0.68 10.40 22.63
N LEU A 390 -0.07 9.30 22.59
CA LEU A 390 -0.60 8.66 23.80
C LEU A 390 0.46 7.79 24.49
N PRO A 391 1.16 6.88 23.79
CA PRO A 391 2.13 5.99 24.44
C PRO A 391 3.35 6.70 25.04
N VAL A 392 3.78 7.83 24.46
CA VAL A 392 4.82 8.70 25.06
C VAL A 392 4.35 9.24 26.41
N ARG A 393 3.12 9.78 26.47
CA ARG A 393 2.54 10.31 27.71
C ARG A 393 2.38 9.24 28.77
N ASP A 394 1.94 8.05 28.38
CA ASP A 394 1.81 6.91 29.28
C ASP A 394 3.16 6.52 29.89
N LEU A 395 4.23 6.53 29.09
CA LEU A 395 5.57 6.19 29.56
C LEU A 395 6.20 7.27 30.45
N VAL A 396 5.94 8.55 30.17
CA VAL A 396 6.34 9.67 31.05
C VAL A 396 5.73 9.50 32.45
N LEU A 397 4.42 9.22 32.52
CA LEU A 397 3.77 8.95 33.81
C LEU A 397 4.37 7.74 34.51
N LYS A 398 4.63 6.65 33.80
CA LYS A 398 5.32 5.49 34.39
C LYS A 398 6.70 5.85 34.95
N CYS A 399 7.51 6.64 34.23
CA CYS A 399 8.81 7.09 34.72
C CYS A 399 8.68 7.98 35.97
N TYR A 400 7.74 8.92 35.98
CA TYR A 400 7.48 9.76 37.16
C TYR A 400 7.08 8.94 38.38
N TYR A 401 6.27 7.90 38.19
CA TYR A 401 5.94 7.00 39.27
C TYR A 401 7.21 6.32 39.81
N GLU A 402 7.98 5.64 38.96
CA GLU A 402 9.17 4.90 39.40
C GLU A 402 10.19 5.80 40.12
N LEU A 403 10.45 7.00 39.59
CA LEU A 403 11.34 8.00 40.17
C LEU A 403 10.78 8.71 41.41
N GLY A 404 9.51 8.49 41.77
CA GLY A 404 8.88 9.16 42.91
C GLY A 404 8.59 10.64 42.70
N LEU A 405 8.52 11.10 41.44
CA LEU A 405 8.26 12.48 41.04
C LEU A 405 6.75 12.78 41.05
N THR A 406 6.14 12.73 42.25
CA THR A 406 4.68 12.81 42.38
C THR A 406 4.12 14.15 41.96
N SER A 407 4.76 15.27 42.31
CA SER A 407 4.32 16.62 41.93
C SER A 407 4.24 16.77 40.40
N GLN A 408 5.28 16.33 39.69
CA GLN A 408 5.35 16.34 38.23
C GLN A 408 4.25 15.46 37.63
N ALA A 409 4.01 14.29 38.24
CA ALA A 409 2.94 13.40 37.82
C ALA A 409 1.56 14.04 37.93
N VAL A 410 1.27 14.80 39.01
CA VAL A 410 -0.02 15.50 39.18
C VAL A 410 -0.25 16.52 38.07
N TYR A 411 0.73 17.39 37.80
CA TYR A 411 0.63 18.37 36.72
C TYR A 411 0.48 17.72 35.35
N TYR A 412 1.18 16.61 35.12
CA TYR A 412 1.13 15.92 33.84
C TYR A 412 -0.19 15.19 33.59
N ILE A 413 -0.82 14.62 34.63
CA ILE A 413 -2.17 14.03 34.55
C ILE A 413 -3.17 15.08 34.09
N ASP A 414 -3.12 16.29 34.64
CA ASP A 414 -4.05 17.37 34.31
C ASP A 414 -3.91 17.80 32.84
N SER A 415 -2.67 18.03 32.39
CA SER A 415 -2.36 18.30 30.98
C SER A 415 -2.83 17.18 30.06
N TYR A 416 -2.67 15.91 30.47
CA TYR A 416 -3.11 14.77 29.68
C TYR A 416 -4.65 14.70 29.58
N ARG A 417 -5.39 15.00 30.66
CA ARG A 417 -6.86 15.10 30.60
C ARG A 417 -7.33 16.19 29.64
N HIS A 418 -6.73 17.37 29.70
CA HIS A 418 -7.02 18.46 28.76
C HIS A 418 -6.77 18.04 27.31
N PHE A 419 -5.64 17.37 27.04
CA PHE A 419 -5.35 16.82 25.72
C PHE A 419 -6.42 15.83 25.25
N LEU A 420 -6.83 14.88 26.09
CA LEU A 420 -7.84 13.87 25.74
C LEU A 420 -9.19 14.50 25.41
N ASN A 421 -9.63 15.47 26.23
CA ASN A 421 -10.91 16.16 26.00
C ASN A 421 -10.89 16.97 24.70
N ASN A 422 -9.80 17.69 24.42
CA ASN A 422 -9.67 18.48 23.20
C ASN A 422 -9.58 17.63 21.92
N ASN A 423 -9.23 16.34 22.04
CA ASN A 423 -9.04 15.43 20.92
C ASN A 423 -10.08 14.29 20.90
N ARG A 424 -11.20 14.42 21.63
CA ARG A 424 -12.21 13.36 21.76
C ARG A 424 -12.75 12.86 20.42
N SER A 425 -13.01 13.77 19.48
CA SER A 425 -13.52 13.46 18.14
C SER A 425 -12.54 12.67 17.27
N SER A 426 -11.25 12.67 17.61
CA SER A 426 -10.21 11.96 16.88
C SER A 426 -9.89 10.57 17.45
N LEU A 427 -10.63 10.13 18.48
CA LEU A 427 -10.41 8.87 19.19
C LEU A 427 -11.70 8.03 19.18
N SER A 428 -11.56 6.72 18.93
CA SER A 428 -12.65 5.77 19.15
C SER A 428 -13.04 5.72 20.63
N ASP A 429 -14.28 5.35 20.90
CA ASP A 429 -14.83 5.27 22.26
C ASP A 429 -14.02 4.33 23.15
N GLU A 430 -13.70 3.15 22.63
CA GLU A 430 -12.87 2.15 23.31
C GLU A 430 -11.50 2.73 23.68
N ARG A 431 -10.84 3.42 22.73
CA ARG A 431 -9.51 4.00 22.95
C ARG A 431 -9.57 5.11 23.99
N PHE A 432 -10.60 5.96 23.95
CA PHE A 432 -10.81 7.03 24.92
C PHE A 432 -11.05 6.47 26.33
N GLU A 433 -11.89 5.44 26.44
CA GLU A 433 -12.19 4.80 27.72
C GLU A 433 -10.94 4.15 28.33
N ARG A 434 -10.15 3.42 27.54
CA ARG A 434 -8.92 2.77 28.00
C ARG A 434 -7.93 3.77 28.63
N ILE A 435 -7.75 4.93 28.01
CA ILE A 435 -6.81 5.94 28.51
C ILE A 435 -7.40 6.67 29.73
N SER A 436 -8.70 6.94 29.72
CA SER A 436 -9.40 7.52 30.87
C SER A 436 -9.27 6.61 32.10
N ASN A 437 -9.40 5.29 31.90
CA ASN A 437 -9.18 4.29 32.93
C ASN A 437 -7.73 4.29 33.42
N PHE A 438 -6.74 4.33 32.53
CA PHE A 438 -5.32 4.44 32.89
C PHE A 438 -5.08 5.65 33.80
N LEU A 439 -5.54 6.85 33.40
CA LEU A 439 -5.38 8.07 34.21
C LEU A 439 -6.08 7.98 35.57
N ARG A 440 -7.28 7.39 35.62
CA ARG A 440 -8.02 7.19 36.86
C ARG A 440 -7.25 6.29 37.82
N PHE A 441 -6.78 5.14 37.36
CA PHE A 441 -6.03 4.19 38.19
C PHE A 441 -4.65 4.72 38.58
N TYR A 442 -3.95 5.37 37.65
CA TYR A 442 -2.67 6.02 37.93
C TYR A 442 -2.81 7.10 39.01
N THR A 443 -3.85 7.94 38.96
CA THR A 443 -4.12 8.95 40.00
C THR A 443 -4.29 8.28 41.38
N ARG A 444 -5.02 7.15 41.45
CA ARG A 444 -5.18 6.40 42.69
C ARG A 444 -3.85 5.84 43.21
N LEU A 445 -3.01 5.32 42.32
CA LEU A 445 -1.67 4.81 42.66
C LEU A 445 -0.77 5.91 43.25
N VAL A 446 -0.75 7.10 42.65
CA VAL A 446 0.02 8.24 43.18
C VAL A 446 -0.49 8.64 44.56
N LYS A 447 -1.81 8.77 44.75
CA LYS A 447 -2.42 9.08 46.06
C LYS A 447 -2.04 8.06 47.14
N CYS A 448 -2.04 6.77 46.81
CA CYS A 448 -1.64 5.72 47.75
C CYS A 448 -0.14 5.82 48.13
N ARG A 449 0.72 6.14 47.16
CA ARG A 449 2.16 6.35 47.41
C ARG A 449 2.38 7.58 48.29
N GLU A 450 1.69 8.69 48.02
CA GLU A 450 1.75 9.90 48.85
C GLU A 450 1.33 9.65 50.30
N LYS A 451 0.22 8.92 50.52
CA LYS A 451 -0.23 8.52 51.87
C LYS A 451 0.80 7.68 52.62
N LYS A 452 1.55 6.82 51.91
CA LYS A 452 2.60 5.98 52.51
C LYS A 452 3.86 6.78 52.88
N PHE A 453 4.13 7.90 52.19
CA PHE A 453 5.37 8.70 52.35
C PHE A 453 5.14 10.13 52.90
N GLY A 454 3.94 10.47 53.35
CA GLY A 454 3.65 11.69 54.13
C GLY A 454 3.69 13.03 53.36
N LYS A 455 3.71 13.03 52.03
CA LYS A 455 3.72 14.26 51.21
C LYS A 455 2.40 14.40 50.47
N GLY A 456 1.47 15.21 51.00
CA GLY A 456 0.14 15.41 50.38
C GLY A 456 0.13 16.58 49.38
N PHE A 457 -0.06 16.29 48.09
CA PHE A 457 -0.29 17.31 47.05
C PHE A 457 -1.72 17.31 46.50
N PHE A 458 -2.49 16.24 46.70
CA PHE A 458 -3.90 16.21 46.39
C PHE A 458 -4.72 16.79 47.56
N LYS A 459 -5.33 17.97 47.38
CA LYS A 459 -6.45 18.38 48.21
C LYS A 459 -7.63 17.41 47.95
N ALA A 460 -8.30 17.03 49.04
CA ALA A 460 -9.38 16.04 49.07
C ALA A 460 -10.45 16.30 48.01
#